data_AF-A0A8D2N6J3-F1
#
_entry.id   AF-A0A8D2N6J3-F1
#
_cell.length_a   1.000
_cell.length_b   1.000
_cell.length_c   1.000
_cell.angle_alpha   90.00
_cell.angle_beta   90.00
_cell.angle_gamma   90.00
#
_symmetry.space_group_name_H-M   'P 1'
#
loop_
_entity.id
_entity.type
_entity.pdbx_description
1 polymer ?
#
loop_
_entity_poly.entity_id
_entity_poly.type
_entity_poly.pdbx_seq_one_letter_code
_entity_poly.pdbx_strand_id
1 'polypeptide(L)'
;SVAAEPETFLLELLVLGSFGVSNHTGNWRGGRRTPMYRIKFNESYAEMKKGTNEWKTILGGVLFFLGLTGVILIWQKHFMYGAVPHTFSDEWVSAQTKRMLDMRVNPVQGITAQWDFDKNEWKK
;
A
#
# COMPACT_ATOMS: atom_id res chain seq x y z
N SER A 1 66.35 40.61 38.97
CA SER A 1 65.19 40.54 38.06
C SER A 1 64.58 39.15 38.20
N VAL A 2 63.37 38.93 38.66
CA VAL A 2 62.22 39.77 39.00
C VAL A 2 61.54 38.99 40.15
N ALA A 3 61.24 39.67 41.25
CA ALA A 3 60.44 39.09 42.32
C ALA A 3 59.05 38.80 41.74
N ALA A 4 58.68 37.52 41.63
CA ALA A 4 57.35 37.13 41.21
C ALA A 4 56.39 37.36 42.39
N GLU A 5 55.63 38.44 42.32
CA GLU A 5 54.68 38.85 43.34
C GLU A 5 53.51 37.84 43.44
N PRO A 6 53.06 37.49 44.66
CA PRO A 6 52.00 36.50 44.91
C PRO A 6 50.62 36.90 44.36
N GLU A 7 50.47 38.15 43.92
CA GLU A 7 49.24 38.73 43.37
C GLU A 7 48.88 38.18 41.97
N THR A 8 49.85 37.60 41.26
CA THR A 8 49.68 37.13 39.86
C THR A 8 49.00 35.77 39.74
N PHE A 9 49.11 34.91 40.77
CA PHE A 9 48.46 33.59 40.79
C PHE A 9 46.96 33.66 41.07
N LEU A 10 46.51 34.69 41.78
CA LEU A 10 45.08 34.86 42.09
C LEU A 10 44.29 35.38 40.89
N LEU A 11 44.92 36.14 39.99
CA LEU A 11 44.28 36.62 38.76
C LEU A 11 44.09 35.51 37.72
N GLU A 12 45.02 34.55 37.60
CA GLU A 12 44.84 33.38 36.74
C GLU A 12 43.72 32.44 37.23
N LEU A 13 43.61 32.22 38.55
CA LEU A 13 42.53 31.42 39.14
C LEU A 13 41.15 32.09 38.98
N LEU A 14 41.09 33.41 38.94
CA LEU A 14 39.84 34.16 38.74
C LEU A 14 39.42 34.20 37.26
N VAL A 15 40.39 34.22 36.34
CA VAL A 15 40.13 34.11 34.89
C VAL A 15 39.71 32.68 34.50
N LEU A 16 40.28 31.64 35.12
CA LEU A 16 39.89 30.25 34.87
C LEU A 16 38.56 29.84 35.53
N GLY A 17 38.07 30.58 36.52
CA GLY A 17 36.74 30.39 37.12
C GLY A 17 35.56 30.88 36.26
N SER A 18 35.82 31.60 35.17
CA SER A 18 34.79 32.22 34.32
C SER A 18 34.40 31.41 33.08
N PHE A 19 35.08 30.30 32.78
CA PHE A 19 34.65 29.35 31.74
C PHE A 19 33.59 28.40 32.31
N GLY A 20 32.39 28.96 32.53
CA GLY A 20 31.21 28.20 32.90
C GLY A 20 30.86 27.18 31.82
N VAL A 21 31.05 25.90 32.11
CA VAL A 21 30.35 24.81 31.43
C VAL A 21 28.86 25.03 31.69
N SER A 22 28.13 25.47 30.67
CA SER A 22 26.67 25.58 30.68
C SER A 22 26.08 24.17 30.72
N ASN A 23 25.97 23.59 31.92
CA ASN A 23 25.17 22.40 32.13
C ASN A 23 23.70 22.79 32.04
N HIS A 24 23.03 22.32 30.99
CA HIS A 24 21.57 22.45 30.84
C HIS A 24 20.82 21.51 31.81
N THR A 25 21.12 21.55 33.11
CA THR A 25 20.30 20.86 34.12
C THR A 25 19.11 21.74 34.48
N GLY A 26 18.13 21.79 33.57
CA GLY A 26 16.87 22.48 33.80
C GLY A 26 16.06 21.83 34.92
N ASN A 27 15.53 22.63 35.83
CA ASN A 27 14.67 22.16 36.93
C ASN A 27 13.37 21.53 36.38
N TRP A 28 13.21 20.22 36.55
CA TRP A 28 12.07 19.44 36.04
C TRP A 28 10.76 19.63 36.83
N ARG A 29 10.77 20.29 37.99
CA ARG A 29 9.60 20.43 38.87
C ARG A 29 8.71 21.62 38.55
N GLY A 30 9.19 22.61 37.79
CA GLY A 30 8.47 23.86 37.52
C GLY A 30 7.91 23.93 36.11
N GLY A 31 6.92 23.10 35.76
CA GLY A 31 5.98 23.30 34.62
C GLY A 31 6.53 23.43 33.19
N ARG A 32 7.85 23.50 32.98
CA ARG A 32 8.48 23.92 31.71
C ARG A 32 8.98 22.75 30.86
N ARG A 33 8.29 21.60 30.91
CA ARG A 33 8.66 20.37 30.19
C ARG A 33 8.27 20.40 28.71
N THR A 34 7.20 21.11 28.37
CA THR A 34 6.61 21.18 27.02
C THR A 34 7.50 21.83 25.94
N PRO A 35 8.19 22.97 26.16
CA PRO A 35 9.00 23.58 25.11
C PRO A 35 10.23 22.75 24.74
N MET A 36 10.84 22.02 25.69
CA MET A 36 11.97 21.13 25.40
C MET A 36 11.57 19.93 24.52
N TYR A 37 10.35 19.41 24.69
CA TYR A 37 9.83 18.33 23.85
C TYR A 37 9.61 18.77 22.40
N ARG A 38 9.08 19.97 22.16
CA ARG A 38 8.88 20.52 20.80
C ARG A 38 10.17 20.91 20.07
N ILE A 39 11.23 21.26 20.81
CA ILE A 39 12.56 21.56 20.24
C ILE A 39 13.28 20.28 19.79
N LYS A 40 13.10 19.17 20.50
CA LYS A 40 13.74 17.88 20.16
C LYS A 40 12.93 17.02 19.19
N PHE A 41 11.61 17.12 19.23
CA PHE A 41 10.71 16.33 18.40
C PHE A 41 9.68 17.25 17.75
N ASN A 42 9.66 17.28 16.42
CA ASN A 42 8.76 18.13 15.64
C ASN A 42 7.28 17.72 15.81
N GLU A 43 7.02 16.43 16.05
CA GLU A 43 5.68 15.88 16.32
C GLU A 43 5.69 14.93 17.52
N SER A 44 4.57 14.88 18.23
CA SER A 44 4.33 13.94 19.33
C SER A 44 3.95 12.55 18.81
N TYR A 45 4.15 11.51 19.63
CA TYR A 45 3.74 10.13 19.30
C TYR A 45 2.25 9.99 18.93
N ALA A 46 1.38 10.86 19.45
CA ALA A 46 -0.03 10.89 19.11
C ALA A 46 -0.30 11.52 17.73
N GLU A 47 0.49 12.51 17.32
CA GLU A 47 0.41 13.14 15.99
C GLU A 47 0.96 12.20 14.90
N MET A 48 2.08 11.52 15.18
CA MET A 48 2.64 10.48 14.28
C MET A 48 1.68 9.30 14.05
N LYS A 49 0.84 8.97 15.03
CA LYS A 49 -0.11 7.85 14.94
C LYS A 49 -1.49 8.27 14.41
N LYS A 50 -1.67 9.53 14.03
CA LYS A 50 -2.90 10.03 13.44
C LYS A 50 -3.14 9.32 12.10
N GLY A 51 -4.19 8.50 12.03
CA GLY A 51 -4.54 7.78 10.80
C GLY A 51 -4.87 8.75 9.67
N THR A 52 -4.30 8.53 8.48
CA THR A 52 -4.57 9.31 7.28
C THR A 52 -5.76 8.70 6.51
N ASN A 53 -6.51 9.54 5.80
CA ASN A 53 -7.66 9.11 4.99
C ASN A 53 -7.26 8.69 3.56
N GLU A 54 -5.97 8.46 3.30
CA GLU A 54 -5.41 8.16 1.97
C GLU A 54 -6.02 6.91 1.33
N TRP A 55 -6.43 5.93 2.14
CA TRP A 55 -7.06 4.71 1.62
C TRP A 55 -8.33 4.97 0.80
N LYS A 56 -9.07 6.06 1.10
CA LYS A 56 -10.29 6.43 0.36
C LYS A 56 -9.98 6.95 -1.03
N THR A 57 -8.92 7.76 -1.17
CA THR A 57 -8.50 8.29 -2.46
C THR A 57 -7.88 7.20 -3.32
N ILE A 58 -7.13 6.27 -2.71
CA ILE A 58 -6.58 5.10 -3.40
C ILE A 58 -7.70 4.21 -3.94
N LEU A 59 -8.69 3.84 -3.09
CA LEU A 59 -9.83 3.03 -3.55
C LEU A 59 -10.65 3.76 -4.63
N GLY A 60 -10.89 5.06 -4.47
CA GLY A 60 -11.60 5.86 -5.46
C GLY A 60 -10.87 5.88 -6.81
N GLY A 61 -9.56 6.08 -6.79
CA GLY A 61 -8.72 6.06 -8.00
C GLY A 61 -8.76 4.71 -8.70
N VAL A 62 -8.58 3.61 -7.96
CA VAL A 62 -8.61 2.25 -8.53
C VAL A 62 -9.96 1.95 -9.19
N LEU A 63 -11.06 2.22 -8.50
CA LEU A 63 -12.40 1.98 -9.05
C LEU A 63 -12.71 2.85 -10.27
N PHE A 64 -12.25 4.11 -10.27
CA PHE A 64 -12.40 5.01 -11.41
C PHE A 64 -11.69 4.48 -12.65
N PHE A 65 -10.44 4.03 -12.52
CA PHE A 65 -9.69 3.49 -13.65
C PHE A 65 -10.25 2.15 -14.13
N LEU A 66 -10.72 1.28 -13.22
CA LEU A 66 -11.43 0.05 -13.62
C LEU A 66 -12.71 0.35 -14.40
N GLY A 67 -13.48 1.36 -13.96
CA GLY A 67 -14.67 1.83 -14.68
C GLY A 67 -14.33 2.38 -16.06
N LEU A 68 -13.30 3.21 -16.16
CA LEU A 68 -12.83 3.79 -17.43
C LEU A 68 -12.34 2.71 -18.40
N THR A 69 -11.57 1.72 -17.92
CA THR A 69 -11.17 0.55 -18.73
C THR A 69 -12.38 -0.22 -19.22
N GLY A 70 -13.42 -0.42 -18.39
CA GLY A 70 -14.67 -1.06 -18.80
C GLY A 70 -15.37 -0.34 -19.96
N VAL A 71 -15.45 0.99 -19.92
CA VAL A 71 -16.04 1.81 -21.00
C VAL A 71 -15.24 1.69 -22.29
N ILE A 72 -13.91 1.70 -22.20
CA ILE A 72 -13.03 1.53 -23.38
C ILE A 72 -13.25 0.15 -24.02
N LEU A 73 -13.38 -0.91 -23.24
CA LEU A 73 -13.62 -2.26 -23.76
C LEU A 73 -14.97 -2.38 -24.47
N ILE A 74 -16.03 -1.73 -23.95
CA ILE A 74 -17.33 -1.68 -24.62
C ILE A 74 -17.23 -0.94 -25.96
N TRP A 75 -16.55 0.20 -25.97
CA TRP A 75 -16.30 0.96 -27.20
C TRP A 75 -15.52 0.14 -28.23
N GLN A 76 -14.43 -0.53 -27.81
CA GLN A 76 -13.68 -1.44 -28.68
C GLN A 76 -14.56 -2.58 -29.20
N LYS A 77 -15.42 -3.16 -28.36
CA LYS A 77 -16.31 -4.25 -28.79
C LYS A 77 -17.40 -3.81 -29.76
N HIS A 78 -17.88 -2.59 -29.64
CA HIS A 78 -18.93 -2.07 -30.51
C HIS A 78 -18.40 -1.63 -31.87
N PHE A 79 -17.25 -0.97 -31.91
CA PHE A 79 -16.73 -0.34 -33.13
C PHE A 79 -15.65 -1.16 -33.86
N MET A 80 -14.86 -1.99 -33.16
CA MET A 80 -13.74 -2.71 -33.78
C MET A 80 -14.05 -4.17 -34.13
N TYR A 81 -14.85 -4.86 -33.31
CA TYR A 81 -15.14 -6.29 -33.54
C TYR A 81 -16.39 -6.46 -34.42
N GLY A 82 -16.22 -7.15 -35.55
CA GLY A 82 -17.31 -7.53 -36.45
C GLY A 82 -18.29 -8.54 -35.83
N ALA A 83 -19.23 -9.02 -36.65
CA ALA A 83 -20.22 -10.01 -36.23
C ALA A 83 -19.53 -11.27 -35.70
N VAL A 84 -20.03 -11.79 -34.57
CA VAL A 84 -19.57 -13.06 -34.00
C VAL A 84 -19.84 -14.16 -35.04
N PRO A 85 -18.88 -15.06 -35.32
CA PRO A 85 -19.07 -16.08 -36.34
C PRO A 85 -20.23 -17.01 -35.97
N HIS A 86 -20.91 -17.52 -37.01
CA HIS A 86 -22.10 -18.38 -36.87
C HIS A 86 -21.88 -19.63 -35.99
N THR A 87 -20.63 -20.06 -35.79
CA THR A 87 -20.27 -21.21 -34.95
C THR A 87 -20.56 -21.00 -33.46
N PHE A 88 -20.82 -19.76 -33.03
CA PHE A 88 -21.26 -19.42 -31.67
C PHE A 88 -22.78 -19.31 -31.54
N SER A 89 -23.55 -19.66 -32.57
CA SER A 89 -25.01 -19.81 -32.40
C SER A 89 -25.30 -20.99 -31.48
N ASP A 90 -26.36 -20.89 -30.69
CA ASP A 90 -26.71 -21.94 -29.71
C ASP A 90 -26.93 -23.31 -30.37
N GLU A 91 -27.51 -23.32 -31.58
CA GLU A 91 -27.67 -24.54 -32.38
C GLU A 91 -26.32 -25.16 -32.73
N TRP A 92 -25.38 -24.37 -33.27
CA TRP A 92 -24.06 -24.88 -33.65
C TRP A 92 -23.27 -25.35 -32.44
N VAL A 93 -23.34 -24.62 -31.31
CA VAL A 93 -22.69 -24.99 -30.06
C VAL A 93 -23.25 -26.30 -29.52
N SER A 94 -24.57 -26.51 -29.55
CA SER A 94 -25.19 -27.76 -29.11
C SER A 94 -24.81 -28.94 -30.01
N ALA A 95 -24.82 -28.76 -31.34
CA ALA A 95 -24.41 -29.77 -32.31
C ALA A 95 -22.92 -30.10 -32.17
N GLN A 96 -22.08 -29.09 -31.94
CA GLN A 96 -20.65 -29.27 -31.71
C GLN A 96 -20.38 -29.98 -30.38
N THR A 97 -21.13 -29.64 -29.32
CA THR A 97 -21.04 -30.32 -28.02
C THR A 97 -21.43 -31.79 -28.16
N LYS A 98 -22.52 -32.10 -28.86
CA LYS A 98 -22.91 -33.48 -29.17
C LYS A 98 -21.81 -34.21 -29.93
N ARG A 99 -21.23 -33.60 -30.96
CA ARG A 99 -20.10 -34.18 -31.69
C ARG A 99 -18.89 -34.44 -30.78
N MET A 100 -18.59 -33.54 -29.84
CA MET A 100 -17.50 -33.74 -28.87
C MET A 100 -17.79 -34.89 -27.89
N LEU A 101 -19.06 -35.06 -27.48
CA LEU A 101 -19.52 -36.20 -26.69
C LEU A 101 -19.36 -37.51 -27.46
N ASP A 102 -19.80 -37.55 -28.72
CA ASP A 102 -19.70 -38.72 -29.60
C ASP A 102 -18.24 -39.14 -29.84
N MET A 103 -17.33 -38.17 -29.95
CA MET A 103 -15.89 -38.41 -30.10
C MET A 103 -15.17 -38.71 -28.78
N ARG A 104 -15.87 -38.71 -27.63
CA ARG A 104 -15.30 -38.91 -26.30
C ARG A 104 -14.10 -38.00 -26.00
N VAL A 105 -14.22 -36.70 -26.31
CA VAL A 105 -13.16 -35.71 -26.07
C VAL A 105 -12.86 -35.56 -24.57
N ASN A 106 -11.62 -35.82 -24.19
CA ASN A 106 -11.13 -35.74 -22.80
C ASN A 106 -12.01 -36.52 -21.80
N PRO A 107 -11.99 -37.87 -21.85
CA PRO A 107 -12.95 -38.72 -21.15
C PRO A 107 -12.63 -38.95 -19.67
N VAL A 108 -11.46 -38.54 -19.17
CA VAL A 108 -11.05 -38.83 -17.78
C VAL A 108 -11.41 -37.71 -16.81
N GLN A 109 -11.13 -36.46 -17.18
CA GLN A 109 -11.35 -35.28 -16.32
C GLN A 109 -12.09 -34.15 -17.03
N GLY A 110 -12.39 -34.30 -18.33
CA GLY A 110 -12.94 -33.25 -19.17
C GLY A 110 -14.44 -33.34 -19.38
N ILE A 111 -14.87 -32.70 -20.47
CA ILE A 111 -16.29 -32.49 -20.81
C ILE A 111 -17.04 -33.83 -20.91
N THR A 112 -16.46 -34.83 -21.58
CA THR A 112 -17.15 -36.13 -21.74
C THR A 112 -17.15 -36.98 -20.46
N ALA A 113 -16.26 -36.69 -19.51
CA ALA A 113 -16.30 -37.33 -18.19
C ALA A 113 -17.52 -36.89 -17.37
N GLN A 114 -18.03 -35.67 -17.61
CA GLN A 114 -19.19 -35.09 -16.93
C GLN A 114 -20.53 -35.48 -17.58
N TRP A 115 -20.50 -36.20 -18.71
CA TRP A 115 -21.70 -36.69 -19.38
C TRP A 115 -22.00 -38.14 -18.97
N ASP A 116 -23.26 -38.43 -18.66
CA ASP A 116 -23.76 -39.78 -18.43
C ASP A 116 -24.30 -40.34 -19.77
N PHE A 117 -23.57 -41.28 -20.36
CA PHE A 117 -23.93 -41.91 -21.64
C PHE A 117 -25.09 -42.91 -21.52
N ASP A 118 -25.36 -43.44 -20.31
CA ASP A 118 -26.44 -44.40 -20.10
C ASP A 118 -27.79 -43.67 -20.01
N LYS A 119 -27.78 -42.49 -19.37
CA LYS A 119 -28.97 -41.66 -19.17
C LYS A 119 -29.11 -40.51 -20.16
N ASN A 120 -28.10 -40.25 -20.97
CA ASN A 120 -28.03 -39.12 -21.90
C ASN A 120 -28.30 -37.77 -21.21
N GLU A 121 -27.69 -37.55 -20.05
CA GLU A 121 -27.81 -36.32 -19.28
C GLU A 121 -26.46 -35.89 -18.68
N TRP A 122 -26.34 -34.61 -18.32
CA TRP A 122 -25.17 -34.12 -17.58
C TRP A 122 -25.20 -34.65 -16.16
N LYS A 123 -24.06 -35.14 -15.68
CA LYS A 123 -23.89 -35.56 -14.28
C LYS A 123 -24.09 -34.35 -13.37
N LYS A 124 -24.86 -34.54 -12.30
CA LYS A 124 -25.09 -33.54 -11.25
C LYS A 124 -24.00 -33.55 -10.21
#